data_AF-A0A2V6JND3-F1
#
_entry.id   AF-A0A2V6JND3-F1
#
_cell.length_a   1.000
_cell.length_b   1.000
_cell.length_c   1.000
_cell.angle_alpha   90.00
_cell.angle_beta   90.00
_cell.angle_gamma   90.00
#
_symmetry.space_group_name_H-M   'P 1'
#
loop_
_entity.id
_entity.type
_entity.pdbx_description
1 polymer ?
#
loop_
_entity_poly.entity_id
_entity_poly.type
_entity_poly.pdbx_seq_one_letter_code
_entity_poly.pdbx_strand_id
1 'polypeptide(L)'
;MASSSLWQRFQQYFLRYDELGFSIDISRMKFPDDFFGKMQPKIDKAFAAMRNLEAGGIANPDEKRMVGHYWLRKPALAPNAELRAEIEKTNAQIKKFAADVHSGKIKGGRGEKFQHVLSIG
;
A
#
# COMPACT_ATOMS: atom_id res chain seq x y z
N MET A 1 -28.25 -20.67 -29.09
CA MET A 1 -28.04 -19.94 -27.82
C MET A 1 -27.26 -18.69 -28.14
N ALA A 2 -27.79 -17.51 -27.83
CA ALA A 2 -27.16 -16.26 -28.21
C ALA A 2 -25.72 -16.23 -27.67
N SER A 3 -24.75 -16.05 -28.57
CA SER A 3 -23.39 -15.67 -28.22
C SER A 3 -23.51 -14.32 -27.51
N SER A 4 -23.60 -14.33 -26.17
CA SER A 4 -23.58 -13.06 -25.44
C SER A 4 -22.24 -12.42 -25.76
N SER A 5 -22.29 -11.24 -26.38
CA SER A 5 -21.07 -10.58 -26.82
C SER A 5 -20.22 -10.33 -25.58
N LEU A 6 -18.94 -10.73 -25.62
CA LEU A 6 -17.97 -10.41 -24.56
C LEU A 6 -17.90 -8.90 -24.28
N TRP A 7 -18.37 -8.07 -25.22
CA TRP A 7 -18.49 -6.63 -25.08
C TRP A 7 -19.39 -6.19 -23.90
N GLN A 8 -20.53 -6.84 -23.65
CA GLN A 8 -21.37 -6.50 -22.50
C GLN A 8 -20.67 -6.84 -21.18
N ARG A 9 -20.01 -8.00 -21.15
CA ARG A 9 -19.23 -8.44 -19.99
C ARG A 9 -18.03 -7.52 -19.73
N PHE A 10 -17.37 -7.04 -20.78
CA PHE A 10 -16.33 -6.03 -20.68
C PHE A 10 -16.86 -4.74 -20.06
N GLN A 11 -17.95 -4.16 -20.60
CA GLN A 11 -18.53 -2.93 -20.06
C GLN A 11 -18.92 -3.05 -18.57
N GLN A 12 -19.36 -4.23 -18.14
CA GLN A 12 -19.73 -4.47 -16.74
C GLN A 12 -18.51 -4.58 -15.80
N TYR A 13 -17.41 -5.16 -16.27
CA TYR A 13 -16.28 -5.56 -15.42
C TYR A 13 -14.97 -4.83 -15.71
N PHE A 14 -14.99 -3.87 -16.63
CA PHE A 14 -13.89 -2.95 -16.87
C PHE A 14 -13.96 -1.81 -15.85
N LEU A 15 -12.89 -1.63 -15.08
CA LEU A 15 -12.74 -0.54 -14.14
C LEU A 15 -11.56 0.33 -14.56
N ARG A 16 -11.80 1.63 -14.70
CA ARG A 16 -10.79 2.63 -15.06
C ARG A 16 -10.74 3.73 -14.01
N TYR A 17 -9.53 4.00 -13.53
CA TYR A 17 -9.20 5.13 -12.69
C TYR A 17 -8.36 6.11 -13.50
N ASP A 18 -9.02 7.11 -14.09
CA ASP A 18 -8.37 8.07 -14.99
C ASP A 18 -7.24 8.85 -14.32
N GLU A 19 -7.45 9.33 -13.10
CA GLU A 19 -6.45 10.08 -12.34
C GLU A 19 -5.17 9.28 -12.08
N LEU A 20 -5.30 7.96 -11.95
CA LEU A 20 -4.17 7.05 -11.73
C LEU A 20 -3.57 6.52 -13.03
N GLY A 21 -4.20 6.79 -14.18
CA GLY A 21 -3.85 6.14 -15.46
C GLY A 21 -3.96 4.61 -15.39
N PHE A 22 -4.80 4.09 -14.48
CA PHE A 22 -4.87 2.66 -14.18
C PHE A 22 -6.19 2.07 -14.67
N SER A 23 -6.14 0.83 -15.15
CA SER A 23 -7.35 0.10 -15.52
C SER A 23 -7.19 -1.38 -15.21
N ILE A 24 -8.30 -2.03 -14.85
CA ILE A 24 -8.38 -3.47 -14.64
C ILE A 24 -9.58 -4.02 -15.41
N ASP A 25 -9.33 -5.06 -16.19
CA ASP A 25 -10.36 -5.81 -16.93
C ASP A 25 -10.37 -7.25 -16.43
N ILE A 26 -11.44 -7.63 -15.74
CA ILE A 26 -11.63 -9.01 -15.30
C ILE A 26 -12.63 -9.78 -16.18
N SER A 27 -13.14 -9.18 -17.25
CA SER A 27 -14.21 -9.76 -18.08
C SER A 27 -13.84 -11.10 -18.72
N ARG A 28 -12.54 -11.32 -18.97
CA ARG A 28 -12.01 -12.58 -19.53
C ARG A 28 -11.63 -13.62 -18.48
N MET A 29 -11.77 -13.32 -17.19
CA MET A 29 -11.60 -14.31 -16.14
C MET A 29 -12.78 -15.29 -16.12
N LYS A 30 -12.49 -16.56 -15.88
CA LYS A 30 -13.50 -17.64 -15.87
C LYS A 30 -14.21 -17.68 -14.53
N PHE A 31 -15.26 -16.88 -14.38
CA PHE A 31 -16.18 -16.93 -13.24
C PHE A 31 -17.66 -16.92 -13.69
N PRO A 32 -18.53 -17.70 -13.03
CA PRO A 32 -19.96 -17.72 -13.33
C PRO A 32 -20.64 -16.41 -12.91
N ASP A 33 -21.82 -16.12 -13.45
CA ASP A 33 -22.53 -14.86 -13.19
C ASP A 33 -22.92 -14.67 -11.71
N ASP A 34 -23.08 -15.77 -10.96
CA ASP A 34 -23.38 -15.77 -9.53
C ASP A 34 -22.14 -15.70 -8.62
N PHE A 35 -20.94 -15.58 -9.19
CA PHE A 35 -19.67 -15.64 -8.46
C PHE A 35 -19.57 -14.60 -7.35
N PHE A 36 -19.87 -13.33 -7.66
CA PHE A 36 -19.76 -12.24 -6.69
C PHE A 36 -20.75 -12.39 -5.54
N GLY A 37 -21.98 -12.82 -5.83
CA GLY A 37 -22.97 -13.13 -4.80
C GLY A 37 -22.49 -14.24 -3.85
N LYS A 38 -21.90 -15.31 -4.40
CA LYS A 38 -21.31 -16.40 -3.59
C LYS A 38 -20.08 -15.97 -2.79
N MET A 39 -19.32 -15.00 -3.28
CA MET A 39 -18.10 -14.52 -2.62
C MET A 39 -18.35 -13.40 -1.60
N GLN A 40 -19.52 -12.73 -1.64
CA GLN A 40 -19.84 -11.59 -0.78
C GLN A 40 -19.52 -11.84 0.70
N PRO A 41 -19.92 -12.96 1.34
CA PRO A 41 -19.61 -13.18 2.76
C PRO A 41 -18.11 -13.28 3.06
N LYS A 42 -17.31 -13.80 2.12
CA LYS A 42 -15.85 -13.88 2.26
C LYS A 42 -15.20 -12.51 2.10
N ILE A 43 -15.74 -11.69 1.20
CA ILE A 43 -15.31 -10.31 0.99
C ILE A 43 -15.62 -9.47 2.24
N ASP A 44 -16.81 -9.61 2.82
CA ASP A 44 -17.17 -8.91 4.06
C ASP A 44 -16.23 -9.27 5.22
N LYS A 45 -15.91 -10.57 5.35
CA LYS A 45 -14.90 -11.06 6.31
C LYS A 45 -13.52 -10.46 6.04
N ALA A 46 -13.09 -10.40 4.79
CA ALA A 46 -11.80 -9.80 4.41
C ALA A 46 -11.74 -8.31 4.75
N PHE A 47 -12.81 -7.56 4.48
CA PHE A 47 -12.89 -6.14 4.85
C PHE A 47 -12.88 -5.92 6.37
N ALA A 48 -13.58 -6.78 7.14
CA ALA A 48 -13.52 -6.73 8.60
C ALA A 48 -12.11 -7.02 9.13
N ALA A 49 -11.44 -8.04 8.56
CA ALA A 49 -10.05 -8.36 8.91
C ALA A 49 -9.09 -7.22 8.56
N MET A 50 -9.25 -6.57 7.40
CA MET A 50 -8.46 -5.40 7.00
C MET A 50 -8.63 -4.23 7.97
N ARG A 51 -9.86 -3.91 8.37
CA ARG A 51 -10.11 -2.87 9.39
C ARG A 51 -9.44 -3.18 10.72
N ASN A 52 -9.52 -4.44 11.18
CA ASN A 52 -8.84 -4.86 12.40
C ASN A 52 -7.32 -4.76 12.28
N LEU A 53 -6.76 -5.16 11.14
CA LEU A 53 -5.32 -5.05 10.86
C LEU A 53 -4.87 -3.59 10.86
N GLU A 54 -5.58 -2.73 10.14
CA GLU A 54 -5.28 -1.29 10.05
C GLU A 54 -5.38 -0.58 11.40
N ALA A 55 -6.29 -1.03 12.27
CA ALA A 55 -6.44 -0.55 13.64
C ALA A 55 -5.40 -1.11 14.63
N GLY A 56 -4.38 -1.83 14.17
CA GLY A 56 -3.32 -2.36 15.03
C GLY A 56 -3.63 -3.72 15.65
N GLY A 57 -4.55 -4.49 15.08
CA GLY A 57 -4.75 -5.89 15.45
C GLY A 57 -3.48 -6.72 15.25
N ILE A 58 -3.26 -7.70 16.12
CA ILE A 58 -2.18 -8.69 15.95
C ILE A 58 -2.51 -9.55 14.75
N ALA A 59 -1.82 -9.29 13.63
CA ALA A 59 -2.01 -10.00 12.37
C ALA A 59 -0.93 -11.05 12.13
N ASN A 60 0.24 -10.94 12.77
CA ASN A 60 1.24 -12.00 12.82
C ASN A 60 1.14 -12.72 14.18
N PRO A 61 0.39 -13.85 14.27
CA PRO A 61 0.16 -14.54 15.52
C PRO A 61 1.42 -15.22 16.07
N ASP A 62 2.30 -15.71 15.21
CA ASP A 62 3.51 -16.44 15.61
C ASP A 62 4.50 -15.50 16.32
N GLU A 63 4.71 -14.31 15.76
CA GLU A 63 5.58 -13.29 16.35
C GLU A 63 4.87 -12.36 17.34
N LYS A 64 3.54 -12.47 17.47
CA LYS A 64 2.67 -11.57 18.25
C LYS A 64 2.86 -10.10 17.87
N ARG A 65 2.91 -9.82 16.55
CA ARG A 65 3.17 -8.48 16.00
C ARG A 65 1.98 -7.91 15.23
N MET A 66 1.87 -6.59 15.30
CA MET A 66 1.06 -5.79 14.37
C MET A 66 1.72 -5.73 12.99
N VAL A 67 0.93 -5.48 11.95
CA VAL A 67 1.42 -5.33 10.56
C VAL A 67 1.08 -3.93 10.06
N GLY A 68 2.06 -3.02 10.18
CA GLY A 68 1.84 -1.58 10.12
C GLY A 68 2.41 -0.82 8.93
N HIS A 69 2.83 -1.49 7.85
CA HIS A 69 3.52 -0.83 6.72
C HIS A 69 2.66 0.25 6.03
N TYR A 70 1.33 0.17 6.14
CA TYR A 70 0.42 1.21 5.64
C TYR A 70 0.55 2.53 6.42
N TRP A 71 0.82 2.46 7.73
CA TRP A 71 1.03 3.65 8.57
C TRP A 71 2.27 4.42 8.14
N LEU A 72 3.29 3.74 7.60
CA LEU A 72 4.50 4.40 7.07
C LEU A 72 4.19 5.33 5.89
N ARG A 73 3.12 5.02 5.12
CA ARG A 73 2.65 5.84 3.99
C ARG A 73 1.62 6.90 4.42
N LYS A 74 0.82 6.61 5.44
CA LYS A 74 -0.19 7.52 6.01
C LYS A 74 -0.18 7.44 7.55
N PRO A 75 0.71 8.18 8.23
CA PRO A 75 0.94 8.04 9.68
C PRO A 75 -0.30 8.32 10.54
N ALA A 76 -1.24 9.13 10.04
CA ALA A 76 -2.51 9.41 10.70
C ALA A 76 -3.40 8.17 10.92
N LEU A 77 -3.10 7.05 10.26
CA LEU A 77 -3.79 5.77 10.46
C LEU A 77 -3.12 4.89 11.53
N ALA A 78 -1.99 5.29 12.12
CA ALA A 78 -1.36 4.52 13.16
C ALA A 78 -2.29 4.39 14.39
N PRO A 79 -2.26 3.25 15.10
CA PRO A 79 -3.27 2.91 16.10
C PRO A 79 -3.12 3.69 17.41
N ASN A 80 -1.99 4.36 17.62
CA ASN A 80 -1.75 5.22 18.77
C ASN A 80 -0.86 6.42 18.41
N ALA A 81 -0.84 7.40 19.31
CA ALA A 81 -0.14 8.67 19.10
C ALA A 81 1.38 8.49 19.08
N GLU A 82 1.90 7.55 19.86
CA GLU A 82 3.32 7.25 19.98
C GLU A 82 3.88 6.72 18.65
N LEU A 83 3.24 5.71 18.06
CA LEU A 83 3.63 5.15 16.77
C LEU A 83 3.51 6.19 15.66
N ARG A 84 2.43 6.98 15.67
CA ARG A 84 2.28 8.08 14.71
C ARG A 84 3.46 9.06 14.80
N ALA A 85 3.77 9.52 16.00
CA ALA A 85 4.84 10.48 16.24
C ALA A 85 6.21 9.91 15.84
N GLU A 86 6.49 8.64 16.16
CA GLU A 86 7.74 7.98 15.77
C GLU A 86 7.88 7.86 14.25
N ILE A 87 6.81 7.50 13.53
CA ILE A 87 6.81 7.44 12.06
C ILE A 87 7.03 8.83 11.46
N GLU A 88 6.28 9.84 11.92
CA GLU A 88 6.39 11.21 11.41
C GLU A 88 7.79 11.80 11.66
N LYS A 89 8.33 11.61 12.87
CA LYS A 89 9.67 12.05 13.25
C LYS A 89 10.76 11.34 12.44
N THR A 90 10.69 10.02 12.31
CA THR A 90 11.66 9.23 11.53
C THR A 90 11.66 9.67 10.07
N ASN A 91 10.48 9.83 9.46
CA ASN A 91 10.35 10.33 8.10
C ASN A 91 10.94 11.74 7.93
N ALA A 92 10.70 12.64 8.90
CA ALA A 92 11.28 13.99 8.88
C ALA A 92 12.81 13.96 8.99
N GLN A 93 13.37 13.10 9.85
CA GLN A 93 14.81 12.93 10.01
C GLN A 93 15.46 12.37 8.74
N ILE A 94 14.87 11.34 8.11
CA ILE A 94 15.37 10.77 6.84
C ILE A 94 15.37 11.83 5.75
N LYS A 95 14.26 12.56 5.57
CA LYS A 95 14.17 13.63 4.56
C LYS A 95 15.18 14.74 4.82
N LYS A 96 15.36 15.13 6.08
CA LYS A 96 16.35 16.13 6.46
C LYS A 96 17.77 15.66 6.16
N PHE A 97 18.10 14.43 6.52
CA PHE A 97 19.41 13.84 6.23
C PHE A 97 19.67 13.82 4.72
N ALA A 98 18.71 13.33 3.92
CA ALA A 98 18.83 13.31 2.47
C ALA A 98 19.04 14.73 1.89
N ALA A 99 18.30 15.73 2.37
CA ALA A 99 18.47 17.12 1.95
C ALA A 99 19.85 17.70 2.36
N ASP A 100 20.30 17.42 3.57
CA ASP A 100 21.60 17.86 4.08
C ASP A 100 22.76 17.18 3.30
N VAL A 101 22.61 15.94 2.85
CA VAL A 101 23.55 15.25 1.94
C VAL A 101 23.53 15.87 0.54
N HIS A 102 22.36 16.02 -0.09
CA HIS A 102 22.24 16.56 -1.45
C HIS A 102 22.73 18.02 -1.56
N SER A 103 22.44 18.85 -0.55
CA SER A 103 22.93 20.23 -0.50
C SER A 103 24.45 20.30 -0.32
N GLY A 104 25.09 19.25 0.19
CA GLY A 104 26.49 19.23 0.57
C GLY A 104 26.76 19.90 1.91
N LYS A 105 25.74 20.03 2.77
CA LYS A 105 25.93 20.40 4.18
C LYS A 105 26.61 19.26 4.95
N ILE A 106 26.19 18.02 4.69
CA ILE A 106 26.91 16.81 5.10
C ILE A 106 27.90 16.46 3.98
N LYS A 107 29.18 16.29 4.34
CA LYS A 107 30.30 16.14 3.41
C LYS A 107 31.14 14.92 3.75
N GLY A 108 31.91 14.44 2.77
CA GLY A 108 32.94 13.43 2.97
C GLY A 108 34.09 13.94 3.84
N GLY A 109 35.00 13.03 4.22
CA GLY A 109 36.12 13.35 5.10
C GLY A 109 37.09 14.39 4.54
N ARG A 110 37.08 14.65 3.23
CA ARG A 110 37.88 15.70 2.57
C ARG A 110 37.04 16.93 2.18
N GLY A 111 35.79 17.02 2.65
CA GLY A 111 34.90 18.15 2.40
C GLY A 111 34.15 18.10 1.08
N GLU A 112 34.24 17.00 0.32
CA GLU A 112 33.54 16.79 -0.93
C GLU A 112 32.06 16.41 -0.72
N LYS A 113 31.21 16.67 -1.73
CA LYS A 113 29.84 16.15 -1.75
C LYS A 113 29.86 14.64 -2.01
N PHE A 114 28.93 13.93 -1.41
CA PHE A 114 28.67 12.53 -1.77
C PHE A 114 28.10 12.45 -3.20
N GLN A 115 28.59 11.48 -3.98
CA GLN A 115 28.13 11.22 -5.36
C GLN A 115 27.59 9.80 -5.55
N HIS A 116 27.86 8.91 -4.59
CA HIS A 116 27.49 7.51 -4.64
C HIS A 116 26.86 7.09 -3.31
N VAL A 117 25.92 6.17 -3.39
CA VAL A 117 25.30 5.51 -2.24
C VAL A 117 25.58 4.02 -2.36
N LEU A 118 26.11 3.43 -1.29
CA LEU A 118 26.23 1.99 -1.14
C LEU A 118 25.22 1.55 -0.08
N SER A 119 24.24 0.73 -0.47
CA SER A 119 23.27 0.14 0.44
C SER A 119 23.65 -1.32 0.69
N ILE A 120 23.83 -1.68 1.96
CA ILE A 120 24.21 -3.02 2.41
C ILE A 120 23.08 -3.54 3.29
N GLY A 121 22.56 -4.73 2.99
CA GLY A 121 21.45 -5.37 3.69
C GLY A 121 21.41 -6.86 3.44
#